data_AF-A0A8T2S7L1-F1
#
_entry.id   AF-A0A8T2S7L1-F1
#
_cell.length_a   1.000
_cell.length_b   1.000
_cell.length_c   1.000
_cell.angle_alpha   90.00
_cell.angle_beta   90.00
_cell.angle_gamma   90.00
#
_symmetry.space_group_name_H-M   'P 1'
#
loop_
_entity.id
_entity.type
_entity.pdbx_description
1 polymer ?
#
loop_
_entity_poly.entity_id
_entity_poly.type
_entity_poly.pdbx_seq_one_letter_code
_entity_poly.pdbx_strand_id
1 'polypeptide(L)'
;MVASIQYMVVTEHAKEAYYKLSRPQEQIQSYVFDVVRSSVPRLNLDDVFEQKNEIARAVEEELEKAMRTYGYQIVQTLIIDIVPDERVKKAMNEINAAARLRVATNEKAEAEKILQVKRAEAEAEAKYLSGQGIARQRQAIVDGLRESVLGFSHDVPGTSPKDVMDMVMLTQYFDTLKDIGAHSKSSTVFVPHGPGAVSNIAEQIRNGWLQGAAGSSDLR
;
A
#
# COMPACT_ATOMS: atom_id res chain seq x y z
N MET A 1 7.78 -25.94 35.61
CA MET A 1 8.55 -24.94 36.38
C MET A 1 9.47 -25.67 37.34
N VAL A 2 10.73 -25.27 37.38
CA VAL A 2 11.65 -25.68 38.43
C VAL A 2 11.84 -24.45 39.32
N ALA A 3 11.22 -24.45 40.49
CA ALA A 3 11.36 -23.40 41.50
C ALA A 3 11.83 -24.06 42.80
N SER A 4 12.81 -23.43 43.45
CA SER A 4 13.33 -23.87 44.74
C SER A 4 12.91 -22.87 45.80
N ILE A 5 12.17 -23.34 46.80
CA ILE A 5 11.61 -22.50 47.85
C ILE A 5 12.19 -22.96 49.18
N GLN A 6 12.85 -22.04 49.87
CA GLN A 6 13.34 -22.25 51.22
C GLN A 6 12.29 -21.73 52.19
N TYR A 7 11.82 -22.61 53.08
CA TYR A 7 10.85 -22.25 54.11
C TYR A 7 11.25 -22.87 55.44
N MET A 8 10.87 -22.20 56.53
CA MET A 8 11.07 -22.68 57.89
C MET A 8 9.78 -22.53 58.71
N VAL A 9 9.62 -23.39 59.71
CA VAL A 9 8.50 -23.28 60.66
C VAL A 9 8.89 -22.28 61.74
N VAL A 10 8.01 -21.30 61.98
CA VAL A 10 8.19 -20.34 63.07
C VAL A 10 7.91 -21.07 64.38
N THR A 11 8.88 -21.05 65.30
CA THR A 11 8.82 -21.79 66.57
C THR A 11 7.59 -21.41 67.41
N GLU A 12 7.20 -20.14 67.40
CA GLU A 12 6.00 -19.63 68.09
C GLU A 12 4.69 -20.23 67.53
N HIS A 13 4.67 -20.59 66.25
CA HIS A 13 3.50 -21.12 65.54
C HIS A 13 3.64 -22.62 65.18
N ALA A 14 4.57 -23.34 65.83
CA ALA A 14 4.86 -24.74 65.51
C ALA A 14 3.63 -25.67 65.61
N LYS A 15 2.73 -25.41 66.57
CA LYS A 15 1.47 -26.16 66.70
C LYS A 15 0.55 -25.94 65.49
N GLU A 16 0.52 -24.72 64.95
CA GLU A 16 -0.33 -24.38 63.82
C GLU A 16 0.22 -24.99 62.54
N ALA A 17 1.54 -24.93 62.34
CA ALA A 17 2.20 -25.54 61.20
C ALA A 17 2.02 -27.05 61.12
N TYR A 18 1.99 -27.73 62.28
CA TYR A 18 1.83 -29.18 62.34
C TYR A 18 0.37 -29.64 62.22
N TYR A 19 -0.59 -28.89 62.79
CA TYR A 19 -1.99 -29.35 62.86
C TYR A 19 -2.94 -28.67 61.87
N LYS A 20 -2.65 -27.46 61.38
CA LYS A 20 -3.58 -26.72 60.49
C LYS A 20 -3.35 -26.99 59.01
N LEU A 21 -2.12 -27.35 58.61
CA LEU A 21 -1.78 -27.52 57.20
C LEU A 21 -1.30 -28.95 56.92
N SER A 22 -2.10 -29.69 56.16
CA SER A 22 -1.68 -30.98 55.62
C SER A 22 -0.86 -30.75 54.35
N ARG A 23 0.22 -31.52 54.17
CA ARG A 23 1.07 -31.51 52.96
C ARG A 23 1.53 -30.10 52.54
N PRO A 24 2.34 -29.41 53.37
CA PRO A 24 2.78 -28.04 53.10
C PRO A 24 3.48 -27.86 51.75
N GLN A 25 4.24 -28.87 51.29
CA GLN A 25 4.95 -28.82 50.01
C GLN A 25 4.00 -28.75 48.81
N GLU A 26 2.93 -29.57 48.78
CA GLU A 26 1.94 -29.56 47.70
C GLU A 26 1.18 -28.23 47.67
N GLN A 27 0.87 -27.68 48.85
CA GLN A 27 0.15 -26.42 48.95
C GLN A 27 1.00 -25.23 48.50
N ILE A 28 2.25 -25.15 48.97
CA ILE A 28 3.24 -24.16 48.52
C ILE A 28 3.37 -24.21 47.00
N GLN A 29 3.55 -25.42 46.44
CA GLN A 29 3.68 -25.59 44.99
C GLN A 29 2.44 -25.10 44.23
N SER A 30 1.24 -25.35 44.76
CA SER A 30 -0.02 -24.90 44.16
C SER A 30 -0.13 -23.37 44.14
N TYR A 31 0.26 -22.68 45.22
CA TYR A 31 0.28 -21.22 45.26
C TYR A 31 1.27 -20.61 44.26
N VAL A 32 2.47 -21.19 44.15
CA VAL A 32 3.47 -20.75 43.16
C VAL A 32 2.90 -20.87 41.74
N PHE A 33 2.26 -22.01 41.44
CA PHE A 33 1.65 -22.22 40.12
C PHE A 33 0.58 -21.19 39.80
N ASP A 34 -0.25 -20.82 40.77
CA ASP A 34 -1.32 -19.85 40.58
C ASP A 34 -0.76 -18.44 40.27
N VAL A 35 0.20 -17.98 41.07
CA VAL A 35 0.85 -16.68 40.87
C VAL A 35 1.52 -16.61 39.50
N VAL A 36 2.30 -17.63 39.14
CA VAL A 36 2.99 -17.72 37.85
C VAL A 36 1.99 -17.74 36.70
N ARG A 37 0.92 -18.53 36.81
CA ARG A 37 -0.12 -18.62 35.78
C ARG A 37 -0.82 -17.28 35.57
N SER A 38 -0.93 -16.46 36.60
CA SER A 38 -1.54 -15.12 36.51
C SER A 38 -0.58 -14.06 35.92
N SER A 39 0.72 -14.16 36.22
CA SER A 39 1.71 -13.14 35.89
C SER A 39 2.37 -13.37 34.52
N VAL A 40 2.74 -14.61 34.19
CA VAL A 40 3.48 -14.95 32.97
C VAL A 40 2.74 -14.56 31.67
N PRO A 41 1.41 -14.74 31.53
CA PRO A 41 0.72 -14.38 30.29
C PRO A 41 0.65 -12.88 30.00
N ARG A 42 0.93 -12.02 30.99
CA ARG A 42 0.90 -10.56 30.82
C ARG A 42 2.21 -10.01 30.27
N LEU A 43 3.27 -10.80 30.29
CA LEU A 43 4.61 -10.42 29.88
C LEU A 43 4.94 -11.05 28.53
N ASN A 44 5.79 -10.40 27.74
CA ASN A 44 6.32 -11.05 26.54
C ASN A 44 7.24 -12.20 26.94
N LEU A 45 7.36 -13.18 26.05
CA LEU A 45 8.13 -14.40 26.33
C LEU A 45 9.61 -14.08 26.66
N ASP A 46 10.15 -13.05 26.02
CA ASP A 46 11.51 -12.54 26.26
C ASP A 46 11.61 -11.82 27.61
N ASP A 47 10.62 -10.98 27.95
CA ASP A 47 10.54 -10.24 29.21
C ASP A 47 10.45 -11.19 30.42
N VAL A 48 9.81 -12.35 30.29
CA VAL A 48 9.71 -13.37 31.36
C VAL A 48 11.09 -13.89 31.78
N PHE A 49 12.05 -13.96 30.84
CA PHE A 49 13.41 -14.42 31.15
C PHE A 49 14.26 -13.32 31.79
N GLU A 50 14.04 -12.06 31.43
CA GLU A 50 14.73 -10.91 32.03
C GLU A 50 14.17 -10.58 33.43
N GLN A 51 12.85 -10.67 33.61
CA GLN A 51 12.14 -10.32 34.83
C GLN A 51 11.97 -11.48 35.82
N LYS A 52 12.82 -12.52 35.74
CA LYS A 52 12.77 -13.67 36.68
C LYS A 52 12.79 -13.24 38.15
N ASN A 53 13.57 -12.22 38.49
CA ASN A 53 13.68 -11.70 39.85
C ASN A 53 12.37 -11.03 40.30
N GLU A 54 11.66 -10.36 39.41
CA GLU A 54 10.39 -9.71 39.72
C GLU A 54 9.28 -10.74 39.96
N ILE A 55 9.24 -11.79 39.13
CA ILE A 55 8.33 -12.93 39.34
C ILE A 55 8.66 -13.64 40.66
N ALA A 56 9.95 -13.84 40.97
CA ALA A 56 10.37 -14.46 42.22
C ALA A 56 9.91 -13.66 43.44
N ARG A 57 10.03 -12.32 43.38
CA ARG A 57 9.56 -11.42 44.42
C ARG A 57 8.04 -11.45 44.58
N ALA A 58 7.30 -11.42 43.49
CA ALA A 58 5.83 -11.52 43.53
C ALA A 58 5.36 -12.85 44.14
N VAL A 59 6.04 -13.96 43.81
CA VAL A 59 5.77 -15.27 44.41
C VAL A 59 6.11 -15.26 45.90
N GLU A 60 7.24 -14.69 46.29
CA GLU A 60 7.66 -14.59 47.70
C GLU A 60 6.65 -13.80 48.54
N GLU A 61 6.22 -12.63 48.09
CA GLU A 61 5.26 -11.77 48.79
C GLU A 61 3.89 -12.46 48.99
N GLU A 62 3.37 -13.12 47.95
CA GLU A 62 2.09 -13.84 48.02
C GLU A 62 2.19 -15.09 48.90
N LEU A 63 3.27 -15.88 48.77
CA LEU A 63 3.47 -17.05 49.62
C LEU A 63 3.70 -16.68 51.07
N GLU A 64 4.48 -15.64 51.37
CA GLU A 64 4.70 -15.20 52.74
C GLU A 64 3.37 -14.84 53.39
N LYS A 65 2.52 -14.07 52.70
CA LYS A 65 1.19 -13.68 53.20
C LYS A 65 0.28 -14.88 53.47
N ALA A 66 0.24 -15.85 52.55
CA ALA A 66 -0.61 -17.03 52.70
C ALA A 66 -0.08 -17.99 53.79
N MET A 67 1.21 -18.30 53.75
CA MET A 67 1.85 -19.33 54.57
C MET A 67 2.11 -18.90 56.01
N ARG A 68 2.24 -17.58 56.26
CA ARG A 68 2.38 -17.03 57.61
C ARG A 68 1.18 -17.35 58.52
N THR A 69 -0.03 -17.40 57.95
CA THR A 69 -1.26 -17.81 58.67
C THR A 69 -1.22 -19.26 59.17
N TYR A 70 -0.40 -20.08 58.52
CA TYR A 70 -0.19 -21.48 58.86
C TYR A 70 1.10 -21.71 59.66
N GLY A 71 1.81 -20.65 60.08
CA GLY A 71 3.05 -20.77 60.88
C GLY A 71 4.32 -21.09 60.07
N TYR A 72 4.28 -20.90 58.75
CA TYR A 72 5.43 -21.08 57.86
C TYR A 72 5.98 -19.71 57.45
N GLN A 73 7.30 -19.56 57.50
CA GLN A 73 8.03 -18.40 57.01
C GLN A 73 8.80 -18.79 55.74
N ILE A 74 8.67 -17.99 54.69
CA ILE A 74 9.44 -18.14 53.46
C ILE A 74 10.76 -17.38 53.65
N VAL A 75 11.88 -18.05 53.42
CA VAL A 75 13.22 -17.47 53.57
C VAL A 75 13.72 -16.92 52.24
N GLN A 76 13.55 -17.69 51.17
CA GLN A 76 13.97 -17.30 49.83
C GLN A 76 13.23 -18.10 48.78
N THR A 77 12.85 -17.44 47.69
CA THR A 77 12.30 -18.09 46.49
C THR A 77 13.27 -17.92 45.33
N LEU A 78 13.75 -19.03 44.76
CA LEU A 78 14.58 -19.03 43.56
C LEU A 78 13.83 -19.68 42.39
N ILE A 79 13.59 -18.90 41.34
CA ILE A 79 13.04 -19.40 40.09
C ILE A 79 14.19 -19.85 39.19
N ILE A 80 14.30 -21.16 38.97
CA ILE A 80 15.36 -21.75 38.13
C ILE A 80 14.90 -21.72 36.68
N ASP A 81 13.69 -22.22 36.42
CA ASP A 81 13.13 -22.22 35.07
C ASP A 81 11.59 -22.12 35.05
N ILE A 82 11.08 -21.29 34.14
CA ILE A 82 9.66 -21.06 33.91
C ILE A 82 9.31 -21.73 32.58
N VAL A 83 8.73 -22.92 32.66
CA VAL A 83 8.11 -23.56 31.51
C VAL A 83 6.60 -23.41 31.68
N PRO A 84 5.94 -22.53 30.89
CA PRO A 84 4.49 -22.42 30.88
C PRO A 84 3.85 -23.75 30.48
N ASP A 85 2.61 -23.96 30.91
CA ASP A 85 1.81 -25.07 30.42
C ASP A 85 1.69 -25.05 28.89
N GLU A 86 1.61 -26.22 28.27
CA GLU A 86 1.57 -26.37 26.82
C GLU A 86 0.41 -25.60 26.18
N ARG A 87 -0.74 -25.52 26.87
CA ARG A 87 -1.89 -24.72 26.40
C ARG A 87 -1.59 -23.23 26.42
N VAL A 88 -0.92 -22.74 27.46
CA VAL A 88 -0.53 -21.33 27.59
C VAL A 88 0.52 -20.98 26.55
N LYS A 89 1.53 -21.84 26.37
CA LYS A 89 2.57 -21.66 25.35
C LYS A 89 1.98 -21.56 23.94
N LYS A 90 1.02 -22.43 23.62
CA LYS A 90 0.30 -22.37 22.33
C LYS A 90 -0.47 -21.06 22.17
N ALA A 91 -1.26 -20.67 23.17
CA ALA A 91 -2.02 -19.42 23.13
C ALA A 91 -1.12 -18.19 22.99
N MET A 92 0.01 -18.14 23.73
CA MET A 92 0.98 -17.05 23.60
C MET A 92 1.61 -17.00 22.21
N ASN A 93 1.97 -18.15 21.63
CA ASN A 93 2.50 -18.21 20.27
C ASN A 93 1.47 -17.74 19.24
N GLU A 94 0.20 -18.11 19.38
CA GLU A 94 -0.88 -17.64 18.51
C GLU A 94 -1.09 -16.12 18.62
N ILE A 95 -1.09 -15.57 19.84
CA ILE A 95 -1.20 -14.12 20.08
C ILE A 95 -0.01 -13.38 19.45
N ASN A 96 1.22 -13.86 19.67
CA ASN A 96 2.41 -13.26 19.10
C ASN A 96 2.44 -13.35 17.58
N ALA A 97 2.03 -14.50 17.02
CA ALA A 97 1.91 -14.68 15.58
C ALA A 97 0.86 -13.73 14.99
N ALA A 98 -0.30 -13.59 15.64
CA ALA A 98 -1.35 -12.66 15.22
C ALA A 98 -0.89 -11.20 15.30
N ALA A 99 -0.20 -10.81 16.37
CA ALA A 99 0.35 -9.46 16.53
C ALA A 99 1.36 -9.14 15.42
N ARG A 100 2.31 -10.06 15.16
CA ARG A 100 3.28 -9.94 14.06
C ARG A 100 2.60 -9.88 12.70
N LEU A 101 1.61 -10.73 12.47
CA LEU A 101 0.84 -10.74 11.22
C LEU A 101 0.11 -9.41 11.03
N ARG A 102 -0.46 -8.83 12.10
CA ARG A 102 -1.18 -7.56 12.03
C ARG A 102 -0.24 -6.40 11.68
N VAL A 103 0.94 -6.35 12.27
CA VAL A 103 1.98 -5.36 11.93
C VAL A 103 2.40 -5.52 10.47
N ALA A 104 2.76 -6.73 10.05
CA ALA A 104 3.14 -7.02 8.67
C ALA A 104 2.02 -6.70 7.66
N THR A 105 0.76 -6.93 8.02
CA THR A 105 -0.39 -6.63 7.16
C THR A 105 -0.59 -5.12 7.03
N ASN A 106 -0.46 -4.37 8.12
CA ASN A 106 -0.55 -2.91 8.10
C ASN A 106 0.56 -2.29 7.24
N GLU A 107 1.81 -2.74 7.41
CA GLU A 107 2.93 -2.27 6.60
C GLU A 107 2.74 -2.61 5.12
N LYS A 108 2.25 -3.81 4.79
CA LYS A 108 1.90 -4.18 3.41
C LYS A 108 0.79 -3.31 2.84
N ALA A 109 -0.28 -3.07 3.60
CA ALA A 109 -1.39 -2.23 3.16
C ALA A 109 -0.95 -0.78 2.92
N GLU A 110 -0.06 -0.26 3.76
CA GLU A 110 0.52 1.07 3.59
C GLU A 110 1.44 1.13 2.35
N ALA A 111 2.27 0.10 2.14
CA ALA A 111 3.10 -0.02 0.95
C ALA A 111 2.26 -0.09 -0.35
N GLU A 112 1.17 -0.87 -0.35
CA GLU A 112 0.24 -0.96 -1.48
C GLU A 112 -0.44 0.39 -1.77
N LYS A 113 -0.87 1.11 -0.72
CA LYS A 113 -1.43 2.46 -0.86
C LYS A 113 -0.43 3.41 -1.51
N ILE A 114 0.82 3.42 -1.04
CA ILE A 114 1.88 4.27 -1.61
C ILE A 114 2.11 3.91 -3.08
N LEU A 115 2.20 2.62 -3.40
CA LEU A 115 2.41 2.15 -4.76
C LEU A 115 1.27 2.59 -5.70
N GLN A 116 0.02 2.47 -5.24
CA GLN A 116 -1.15 2.85 -6.03
C GLN A 116 -1.21 4.36 -6.28
N VAL A 117 -0.94 5.19 -5.25
CA VAL A 117 -0.86 6.64 -5.41
C VAL A 117 0.25 7.02 -6.37
N LYS A 118 1.45 6.44 -6.22
CA LYS A 118 2.58 6.71 -7.12
C LYS A 118 2.31 6.32 -8.57
N ARG A 119 1.61 5.20 -8.80
CA ARG A 119 1.15 4.83 -10.15
C ARG A 119 0.16 5.85 -10.71
N ALA A 120 -0.82 6.29 -9.92
CA ALA A 120 -1.80 7.27 -10.36
C ALA A 120 -1.15 8.63 -10.67
N GLU A 121 -0.19 9.08 -9.83
CA GLU A 121 0.61 10.28 -10.08
C GLU A 121 1.41 10.15 -11.39
N ALA A 122 2.11 9.02 -11.58
CA ALA A 122 2.88 8.77 -12.79
C ALA A 122 2.01 8.73 -14.06
N GLU A 123 0.82 8.12 -14.00
CA GLU A 123 -0.12 8.10 -15.13
C GLU A 123 -0.67 9.49 -15.45
N ALA A 124 -0.98 10.30 -14.42
CA ALA A 124 -1.44 11.67 -14.61
C ALA A 124 -0.35 12.54 -15.25
N GLU A 125 0.88 12.44 -14.76
CA GLU A 125 2.03 13.16 -15.29
C GLU A 125 2.36 12.73 -16.73
N ALA A 126 2.31 11.43 -17.03
CA ALA A 126 2.51 10.92 -18.38
C ALA A 126 1.46 11.48 -19.36
N LYS A 127 0.18 11.52 -18.98
CA LYS A 127 -0.89 12.11 -19.80
C LYS A 127 -0.69 13.61 -20.00
N TYR A 128 -0.28 14.33 -18.96
CA TYR A 128 0.01 15.76 -19.05
C TYR A 128 1.16 16.04 -20.02
N LEU A 129 2.28 15.34 -19.87
CA LEU A 129 3.44 15.46 -20.75
C LEU A 129 3.11 15.07 -22.19
N SER A 130 2.32 14.01 -22.39
CA SER A 130 1.82 13.62 -23.72
C SER A 130 0.97 14.72 -24.36
N GLY A 131 0.06 15.34 -23.60
CA GLY A 131 -0.76 16.45 -24.09
C GLY A 131 0.08 17.68 -24.45
N GLN A 132 1.05 18.02 -23.61
CA GLN A 132 2.00 19.10 -23.87
C GLN A 132 2.86 18.82 -25.12
N GLY A 133 3.28 17.56 -25.31
CA GLY A 133 4.00 17.11 -26.49
C GLY A 133 3.19 17.30 -27.77
N ILE A 134 1.91 16.87 -27.77
CA ILE A 134 1.00 17.05 -28.92
C ILE A 134 0.79 18.54 -29.23
N ALA A 135 0.58 19.37 -28.21
CA ALA A 135 0.39 20.81 -28.41
C ALA A 135 1.64 21.46 -29.03
N ARG A 136 2.83 21.14 -28.51
CA ARG A 136 4.11 21.62 -29.07
C ARG A 136 4.34 21.10 -30.49
N GLN A 137 4.02 19.84 -30.75
CA GLN A 137 4.10 19.27 -32.10
C GLN A 137 3.18 20.01 -33.08
N ARG A 138 1.93 20.26 -32.69
CA ARG A 138 0.97 21.04 -33.51
C ARG A 138 1.48 22.45 -33.80
N GLN A 139 2.04 23.12 -32.78
CA GLN A 139 2.63 24.44 -32.95
C GLN A 139 3.78 24.42 -33.96
N ALA A 140 4.72 23.47 -33.82
CA ALA A 140 5.84 23.33 -34.74
C ALA A 140 5.39 23.04 -36.19
N ILE A 141 4.32 22.26 -36.38
CA ILE A 141 3.74 22.02 -37.71
C ILE A 141 3.17 23.31 -38.30
N VAL A 142 2.40 24.08 -37.54
CA VAL A 142 1.81 25.35 -38.01
C VAL A 142 2.90 26.36 -38.36
N ASP A 143 3.94 26.46 -37.52
CA ASP A 143 5.05 27.38 -37.76
C ASP A 143 5.86 26.98 -39.01
N GLY A 144 6.14 25.68 -39.20
CA GLY A 144 6.81 25.18 -40.41
C GLY A 144 5.99 25.35 -41.69
N LEU A 145 4.66 25.16 -41.62
CA LEU A 145 3.76 25.44 -42.75
C LEU A 145 3.74 26.94 -43.09
N ARG A 146 3.70 27.81 -42.09
CA ARG A 146 3.77 29.26 -42.29
C ARG A 146 5.06 29.67 -42.98
N GLU A 147 6.20 29.15 -42.53
CA GLU A 147 7.50 29.39 -43.15
C GLU A 147 7.53 28.91 -44.61
N SER A 148 7.00 27.71 -44.86
CA SER A 148 6.89 27.14 -46.21
C SER A 148 6.05 28.02 -47.15
N VAL A 149 4.92 28.55 -46.66
CA VAL A 149 4.04 29.44 -47.43
C VAL A 149 4.74 30.77 -47.76
N LEU A 150 5.43 31.36 -46.79
CA LEU A 150 6.16 32.61 -46.99
C LEU A 150 7.35 32.45 -47.95
N GLY A 151 8.13 31.36 -47.82
CA GLY A 151 9.25 31.07 -48.73
C GLY A 151 8.79 30.85 -50.16
N PHE A 152 7.76 30.03 -50.38
CA PHE A 152 7.24 29.74 -51.72
C PHE A 152 6.63 30.98 -52.40
N SER A 153 5.93 31.82 -51.63
CA SER A 153 5.37 33.09 -52.14
C SER A 153 6.44 34.12 -52.53
N HIS A 154 7.64 34.05 -51.94
CA HIS A 154 8.74 34.95 -52.24
C HIS A 154 9.54 34.48 -53.47
N ASP A 155 9.77 33.17 -53.60
CA ASP A 155 10.64 32.60 -54.62
C ASP A 155 9.95 32.34 -55.97
N VAL A 156 8.62 32.28 -56.00
CA VAL A 156 7.82 32.10 -57.23
C VAL A 156 6.91 33.31 -57.47
N PRO A 157 7.27 34.23 -58.38
CA PRO A 157 6.46 35.42 -58.64
C PRO A 157 5.15 35.05 -59.37
N GLY A 158 4.01 35.42 -58.77
CA GLY A 158 2.67 35.27 -59.36
C GLY A 158 1.72 34.32 -58.63
N THR A 159 2.17 33.61 -57.59
CA THR A 159 1.32 32.70 -56.80
C THR A 159 0.62 33.40 -55.65
N SER A 160 -0.68 33.18 -55.48
CA SER A 160 -1.44 33.64 -54.32
C SER A 160 -1.16 32.75 -53.09
N PRO A 161 -1.20 33.29 -51.86
CA PRO A 161 -1.20 32.47 -50.64
C PRO A 161 -2.26 31.36 -50.63
N LYS A 162 -3.35 31.55 -51.37
CA LYS A 162 -4.40 30.55 -51.56
C LYS A 162 -3.94 29.35 -52.40
N ASP A 163 -3.16 29.58 -53.45
CA ASP A 163 -2.68 28.52 -54.34
C ASP A 163 -1.65 27.63 -53.63
N VAL A 164 -0.82 28.23 -52.76
CA VAL A 164 0.13 27.50 -51.92
C VAL A 164 -0.60 26.65 -50.87
N MET A 165 -1.66 27.19 -50.26
CA MET A 165 -2.48 26.44 -49.30
C MET A 165 -3.17 25.24 -49.96
N ASP A 166 -3.70 25.42 -51.18
CA ASP A 166 -4.34 24.34 -51.95
C ASP A 166 -3.34 23.22 -52.29
N MET A 167 -2.09 23.58 -52.62
CA MET A 167 -1.01 22.61 -52.89
C MET A 167 -0.53 21.87 -51.62
N VAL A 168 -0.46 22.57 -50.46
CA VAL A 168 -0.18 21.94 -49.15
C VAL A 168 -1.28 20.93 -48.79
N MET A 169 -2.56 21.30 -48.96
CA MET A 169 -3.70 20.41 -48.71
C MET A 169 -3.67 19.16 -49.60
N LEU A 170 -3.32 19.33 -50.88
CA LEU A 170 -3.16 18.21 -51.82
C LEU A 170 -2.02 17.27 -51.41
N THR A 171 -0.89 17.82 -50.96
CA THR A 171 0.26 17.04 -50.48
C THR A 171 -0.11 16.27 -49.20
N GLN A 172 -0.79 16.92 -48.26
CA GLN A 172 -1.22 16.30 -47.01
C GLN A 172 -2.28 15.20 -47.23
N TYR A 173 -3.15 15.38 -48.22
CA TYR A 173 -4.04 14.32 -48.69
C TYR A 173 -3.27 13.10 -49.22
N PHE A 174 -2.21 13.30 -50.01
CA PHE A 174 -1.38 12.17 -50.48
C PHE A 174 -0.55 11.52 -49.37
N ASP A 175 -0.01 12.30 -48.42
CA ASP A 175 0.70 11.75 -47.27
C ASP A 175 -0.23 10.94 -46.36
N THR A 176 -1.46 11.41 -46.11
CA THR A 176 -2.45 10.63 -45.36
C THR A 176 -2.84 9.34 -46.09
N LEU A 177 -2.98 9.37 -47.42
CA LEU A 177 -3.19 8.17 -48.23
C LEU A 177 -2.01 7.21 -48.15
N LYS A 178 -0.77 7.72 -48.15
CA LYS A 178 0.45 6.93 -48.01
C LYS A 178 0.56 6.29 -46.63
N ASP A 179 0.26 7.03 -45.56
CA ASP A 179 0.27 6.52 -44.18
C ASP A 179 -0.80 5.45 -43.96
N ILE A 180 -2.00 5.66 -44.48
CA ILE A 180 -3.09 4.66 -44.48
C ILE A 180 -2.64 3.41 -45.26
N GLY A 181 -2.02 3.58 -46.43
CA GLY A 181 -1.48 2.48 -47.23
C GLY A 181 -0.35 1.71 -46.53
N ALA A 182 0.48 2.39 -45.74
CA ALA A 182 1.60 1.80 -45.01
C ALA A 182 1.19 1.06 -43.72
N HIS A 183 0.12 1.51 -43.06
CA HIS A 183 -0.36 0.94 -41.78
C HIS A 183 -1.59 0.01 -41.93
N SER A 184 -2.10 -0.19 -43.15
CA SER A 184 -3.29 -1.00 -43.40
C SER A 184 -2.99 -2.50 -43.35
N LYS A 185 -3.27 -3.13 -42.21
CA LYS A 185 -3.58 -4.56 -42.17
C LYS A 185 -5.08 -4.85 -42.29
N SER A 186 -5.99 -3.86 -42.28
CA SER A 186 -7.44 -4.14 -42.32
C SER A 186 -8.38 -2.92 -42.56
N SER A 187 -8.16 -2.05 -43.55
CA SER A 187 -9.30 -1.26 -44.05
C SER A 187 -9.26 -1.01 -45.56
N THR A 188 -10.29 -1.49 -46.25
CA THR A 188 -10.58 -1.12 -47.64
C THR A 188 -11.33 0.20 -47.62
N VAL A 189 -10.61 1.31 -47.81
CA VAL A 189 -11.20 2.65 -47.96
C VAL A 189 -11.50 2.90 -49.44
N PHE A 190 -12.78 2.98 -49.80
CA PHE A 190 -13.18 3.34 -51.16
C PHE A 190 -13.06 4.86 -51.35
N VAL A 191 -12.03 5.28 -52.07
CA VAL A 191 -11.86 6.68 -52.50
C VAL A 191 -12.59 6.87 -53.83
N PRO A 192 -13.63 7.73 -53.91
CA PRO A 192 -14.28 8.04 -55.18
C PRO A 192 -13.28 8.77 -56.09
N HIS A 193 -12.81 8.10 -57.14
CA HIS A 193 -11.90 8.66 -58.13
C HIS A 193 -12.70 9.03 -59.38
N GLY A 194 -12.90 10.33 -59.57
CA GLY A 194 -13.45 10.91 -60.78
C GLY A 194 -12.89 12.32 -60.95
N PRO A 195 -12.81 12.88 -62.18
CA PRO A 195 -12.16 14.18 -62.43
C PRO A 195 -12.75 15.36 -61.64
N GLY A 196 -13.98 15.23 -61.11
CA GLY A 196 -14.64 16.22 -60.25
C GLY A 196 -14.71 15.85 -58.76
N ALA A 197 -14.18 14.70 -58.34
CA ALA A 197 -14.33 14.20 -56.96
C ALA A 197 -13.63 15.10 -55.92
N VAL A 198 -12.46 15.65 -56.27
CA VAL A 198 -11.73 16.57 -55.38
C VAL A 198 -12.46 17.90 -55.23
N SER A 199 -13.06 18.44 -56.31
CA SER A 199 -13.90 19.64 -56.25
C SER A 199 -15.14 19.42 -55.39
N ASN A 200 -15.82 18.28 -55.55
CA ASN A 200 -17.00 17.94 -54.77
C ASN A 200 -16.69 17.75 -53.28
N ILE A 201 -15.56 17.12 -52.93
CA ILE A 201 -15.14 16.98 -51.54
C ILE A 201 -14.78 18.36 -50.94
N ALA A 202 -14.07 19.20 -51.69
CA ALA A 202 -13.73 20.56 -51.25
C ALA A 202 -14.99 21.43 -51.07
N GLU A 203 -15.99 21.34 -51.95
CA GLU A 203 -17.27 22.04 -51.80
C GLU A 203 -18.09 21.50 -50.62
N GLN A 204 -18.12 20.18 -50.41
CA GLN A 204 -18.83 19.58 -49.28
C GLN A 204 -18.23 19.99 -47.93
N ILE A 205 -16.90 20.03 -47.82
CA ILE A 205 -16.22 20.51 -46.61
C ILE A 205 -16.51 22.00 -46.38
N ARG A 206 -16.46 22.82 -47.44
CA ARG A 206 -16.74 24.26 -47.36
C ARG A 206 -18.19 24.55 -46.96
N ASN A 207 -19.15 23.84 -47.55
CA ASN A 207 -20.58 23.98 -47.24
C ASN A 207 -20.91 23.46 -45.84
N GLY A 208 -20.31 22.35 -45.41
CA GLY A 208 -20.46 21.85 -44.03
C GLY A 208 -19.94 22.84 -42.98
N TRP A 209 -18.84 23.53 -43.28
CA TRP A 209 -18.30 24.58 -42.41
C TRP A 209 -19.22 25.83 -42.35
N LEU A 210 -19.79 26.25 -43.49
CA LEU A 210 -20.76 27.35 -43.55
C LEU A 210 -22.09 27.03 -42.85
N GLN A 211 -22.59 25.80 -42.96
CA GLN A 211 -23.79 25.35 -42.24
C GLN A 211 -23.55 25.26 -40.73
N GLY A 212 -22.36 24.81 -40.31
CA GLY A 212 -21.96 24.83 -38.90
C GLY A 212 -21.84 26.26 -38.33
N ALA A 213 -21.39 27.22 -39.14
CA ALA A 213 -21.35 28.63 -38.76
C ALA A 213 -22.75 29.25 -38.67
N ALA A 214 -23.67 28.95 -39.61
CA ALA A 214 -25.05 29.44 -39.58
C ALA A 214 -25.87 28.85 -38.42
N GLY A 215 -25.64 27.58 -38.04
CA GLY A 215 -26.26 26.96 -36.86
C GLY A 215 -25.77 27.53 -35.53
N SER A 216 -24.63 28.24 -35.51
CA SER A 216 -24.12 28.91 -34.31
C SER A 216 -24.70 30.32 -34.10
N SER A 217 -25.28 30.94 -35.13
CA SER A 217 -25.92 32.26 -35.04
C SER A 217 -27.38 32.22 -34.58
N ASP A 218 -28.07 31.08 -34.69
CA ASP A 218 -29.46 30.89 -34.22
C ASP A 218 -29.57 30.47 -32.74
N LEU A 219 -28.43 30.32 -32.03
CA LEU A 219 -28.36 29.95 -30.61
C LEU A 219 -27.92 31.10 -29.70
N ARG A 220 -28.33 32.34 -30.02
CA ARG A 220 -28.18 33.51 -29.14
C ARG A 220 -29.51 34.15 -28.81
#